data_AF-A0A2E3SQ55-F1
#
_entry.id   AF-A0A2E3SQ55-F1
#
_cell.length_a   1.000
_cell.length_b   1.000
_cell.length_c   1.000
_cell.angle_alpha   90.00
_cell.angle_beta   90.00
_cell.angle_gamma   90.00
#
_symmetry.space_group_name_H-M   'P 1'
#
loop_
_entity.id
_entity.type
_entity.pdbx_description
1 polymer ?
#
loop_
_entity_poly.entity_id
_entity_poly.type
_entity_poly.pdbx_seq_one_letter_code
_entity_poly.pdbx_strand_id
1 'polypeptide(L)'
;MKRAQIITLLLGLFLIINLSTSAQENSSLSVENDSIAQTIPEEAKSKTLSERINDAFVPIVNGLSSVLFWDPFSAAGVYDSTVYDEEGNIAYDDSGNVITSPIRLVVVWLICGALFFTVFMRFINIRGFKHAIDIVRGRYDDPNHKGEVSHFQALTTALSATVGLGNIASVAIAIVIGGPGATFWMILAG
;
A
#
# COMPACT_ATOMS: atom_id res chain seq x y z
N MET A 1 11.66 -28.98 -24.95
CA MET A 1 12.16 -28.29 -23.75
C MET A 1 11.11 -27.46 -23.01
N LYS A 2 10.22 -26.68 -23.66
CA LYS A 2 9.28 -25.77 -22.96
C LYS A 2 8.22 -26.44 -22.06
N ARG A 3 7.77 -27.67 -22.37
CA ARG A 3 6.74 -28.38 -21.57
C ARG A 3 7.27 -28.94 -20.25
N ALA A 4 8.55 -29.32 -20.18
CA ALA A 4 9.16 -29.84 -18.96
C ALA A 4 9.35 -28.73 -17.91
N GLN A 5 9.75 -27.52 -18.32
CA GLN A 5 9.90 -26.39 -17.39
C GLN A 5 8.57 -25.92 -16.78
N ILE A 6 7.46 -25.99 -17.54
CA ILE A 6 6.12 -25.65 -17.02
C ILE A 6 5.69 -26.63 -15.93
N ILE A 7 5.95 -27.93 -16.11
CA ILE A 7 5.62 -28.96 -15.13
C ILE A 7 6.47 -28.78 -13.86
N THR A 8 7.76 -28.48 -13.99
CA THR A 8 8.64 -28.20 -12.83
C THR A 8 8.20 -26.94 -12.06
N LEU A 9 7.76 -25.88 -12.76
CA LEU A 9 7.23 -24.67 -12.12
C LEU A 9 5.91 -24.93 -11.37
N LEU A 10 5.01 -25.71 -11.97
CA LEU A 10 3.74 -26.08 -11.33
C LEU A 10 3.93 -26.99 -10.11
N LEU A 11 4.88 -27.94 -10.18
CA LEU A 11 5.25 -28.78 -9.04
C LEU A 11 5.91 -27.96 -7.91
N GLY A 12 6.77 -27.00 -8.26
CA GLY A 12 7.37 -26.08 -7.30
C GLY A 12 6.34 -25.20 -6.61
N LEU A 13 5.40 -24.62 -7.36
CA LEU A 13 4.32 -23.81 -6.80
C LEU A 13 3.38 -24.64 -5.91
N PHE A 14 3.06 -25.88 -6.31
CA PHE A 14 2.26 -26.81 -5.51
C PHE A 14 2.97 -27.19 -4.20
N LEU A 15 4.29 -27.39 -4.23
CA LEU A 15 5.09 -27.69 -3.05
C LEU A 15 5.15 -26.51 -2.09
N ILE A 16 5.28 -25.28 -2.61
CA ILE A 16 5.27 -24.05 -1.81
C ILE A 16 3.91 -23.86 -1.10
N ILE A 17 2.80 -24.10 -1.80
CA ILE A 17 1.45 -23.99 -1.23
C ILE A 17 1.26 -25.02 -0.11
N ASN A 18 1.63 -26.29 -0.33
CA ASN A 18 1.50 -27.34 0.69
C ASN A 18 2.39 -27.07 1.92
N LEU A 19 3.59 -26.53 1.70
CA LEU A 19 4.50 -26.18 2.79
C LEU A 19 3.95 -25.01 3.62
N SER A 20 3.36 -23.99 2.99
CA SER A 20 2.67 -22.90 3.69
C SER A 20 1.47 -23.36 4.51
N THR A 21 0.65 -24.29 4.00
CA THR A 21 -0.48 -24.86 4.76
C THR A 21 0.01 -25.62 5.99
N SER A 22 1.04 -26.46 5.84
CA SER A 22 1.63 -27.20 6.97
C SER A 22 2.27 -26.27 8.02
N ALA A 23 2.85 -25.14 7.60
CA ALA A 23 3.39 -24.14 8.50
C ALA A 23 2.31 -23.46 9.35
N GLN A 24 1.09 -23.29 8.82
CA GLN A 24 -0.01 -22.69 9.56
C GLN A 24 -0.58 -23.63 10.64
N GLU A 25 -0.65 -24.94 10.36
CA GLU A 25 -1.15 -25.95 11.31
C GLU A 25 -0.24 -26.10 12.54
N ASN A 26 1.09 -26.07 12.34
CA ASN A 26 2.07 -26.04 13.44
C ASN A 26 2.01 -24.73 14.26
N SER A 27 1.57 -23.63 13.64
CA SER A 27 1.42 -22.33 14.32
C SER A 27 0.23 -22.35 15.28
N SER A 28 -0.90 -22.98 14.90
CA SER A 28 -2.03 -23.19 15.83
C SER A 28 -1.69 -24.12 17.00
N LEU A 29 -0.90 -25.17 16.76
CA LEU A 29 -0.45 -26.09 17.81
C LEU A 29 0.57 -25.47 18.79
N SER A 30 1.34 -24.48 18.34
CA SER A 30 2.26 -23.73 19.22
C SER A 30 1.54 -22.68 20.05
N VAL A 31 0.47 -22.06 19.52
CA VAL A 31 -0.38 -21.13 20.28
C VAL A 31 -1.14 -21.84 21.41
N GLU A 32 -1.59 -23.08 21.21
CA GLU A 32 -2.26 -23.86 22.28
C GLU A 32 -1.29 -24.33 23.37
N ASN A 33 -0.03 -24.62 23.02
CA ASN A 33 1.03 -24.90 24.00
C ASN A 33 1.50 -23.65 24.78
N ASP A 34 1.42 -22.46 24.19
CA ASP A 34 1.74 -21.18 24.87
C ASP A 34 0.74 -20.86 26.00
N SER A 35 -0.52 -21.28 25.89
CA SER A 35 -1.51 -21.18 26.99
C SER A 35 -1.18 -22.09 28.19
N ILE A 36 -0.45 -23.19 27.98
CA ILE A 36 0.02 -24.09 29.07
C ILE A 36 1.29 -23.54 29.73
N ALA A 37 2.10 -22.78 28.99
CA ALA A 37 3.34 -22.15 29.47
C ALA A 37 3.12 -20.91 30.36
N GLN A 38 1.88 -20.40 30.50
CA GLN A 38 1.52 -19.27 31.36
C GLN A 38 1.68 -19.51 32.89
N THR A 39 2.28 -20.64 33.30
CA THR A 39 2.58 -20.97 34.70
C THR A 39 4.05 -20.74 35.10
N ILE A 40 4.87 -20.11 34.24
CA ILE A 40 6.29 -19.80 34.51
C ILE A 40 6.48 -18.27 34.60
N PRO A 41 7.31 -17.74 35.53
CA PRO A 41 7.40 -16.30 35.79
C PRO A 41 7.90 -15.45 34.60
N GLU A 42 7.34 -14.25 34.53
CA GLU A 42 7.49 -13.14 33.57
C GLU A 42 8.92 -12.55 33.48
N GLU A 43 9.88 -13.28 32.91
CA GLU A 43 11.18 -12.67 32.55
C GLU A 43 11.73 -13.25 31.24
N ALA A 44 11.99 -12.37 30.27
CA ALA A 44 12.55 -12.61 28.92
C ALA A 44 11.59 -12.94 27.75
N LYS A 45 10.53 -12.14 27.53
CA LYS A 45 9.92 -12.02 26.19
C LYS A 45 10.79 -11.11 25.32
N SER A 46 11.61 -11.68 24.43
CA SER A 46 12.39 -10.88 23.48
C SER A 46 11.45 -10.15 22.53
N LYS A 47 11.56 -8.82 22.44
CA LYS A 47 10.75 -8.01 21.50
C LYS A 47 10.78 -8.64 20.11
N THR A 48 9.61 -8.92 19.56
CA THR A 48 9.50 -9.47 18.21
C THR A 48 10.10 -8.48 17.21
N LEU A 49 10.53 -8.96 16.03
CA LEU A 49 11.08 -8.08 15.01
C LEU A 49 10.11 -6.92 14.68
N SER A 50 8.81 -7.21 14.66
CA SER A 50 7.74 -6.22 14.46
C SER A 50 7.69 -5.17 15.57
N GLU A 51 7.81 -5.56 16.85
CA GLU A 51 7.85 -4.62 17.98
C GLU A 51 9.11 -3.75 17.96
N ARG A 52 10.27 -4.33 17.61
CA ARG A 52 11.53 -3.57 17.50
C ARG A 52 11.48 -2.55 16.37
N ILE A 53 10.90 -2.92 15.23
CA ILE A 53 10.67 -2.00 14.12
C ILE A 53 9.66 -0.94 14.55
N ASN A 54 8.52 -1.33 15.13
CA ASN A 54 7.52 -0.39 15.59
C ASN A 54 8.09 0.65 16.56
N ASP A 55 8.84 0.23 17.58
CA ASP A 55 9.47 1.12 18.55
C ASP A 55 10.47 2.10 17.91
N ALA A 56 11.16 1.67 16.84
CA ALA A 56 12.09 2.53 16.11
C ALA A 56 11.36 3.58 15.25
N PHE A 57 10.20 3.25 14.70
CA PHE A 57 9.47 4.10 13.75
C PHE A 57 8.41 4.99 14.43
N VAL A 58 7.75 4.51 15.48
CA VAL A 58 6.73 5.26 16.23
C VAL A 58 7.14 6.68 16.63
N PRO A 59 8.34 6.97 17.19
CA PRO A 59 8.68 8.34 17.56
C PRO A 59 8.74 9.29 16.35
N ILE A 60 9.21 8.79 15.20
CA ILE A 60 9.28 9.57 13.95
C ILE A 60 7.88 9.76 13.37
N VAL A 61 7.10 8.67 13.31
CA VAL A 61 5.74 8.69 12.77
C VAL A 61 4.83 9.57 13.60
N ASN A 62 4.94 9.57 14.93
CA ASN A 62 4.14 10.43 15.80
C ASN A 62 4.44 11.92 15.59
N GLY A 63 5.73 12.27 15.41
CA GLY A 63 6.11 13.64 15.07
C GLY A 63 5.55 14.05 13.70
N LEU A 64 5.70 13.21 12.69
CA LEU A 64 5.23 13.50 11.34
C LEU A 64 3.70 13.50 11.22
N SER A 65 3.02 12.54 11.84
CA SER A 65 1.56 12.36 11.77
C SER A 65 0.82 13.58 12.31
N SER A 66 1.37 14.21 13.35
CA SER A 66 0.81 15.43 13.94
C SER A 66 0.72 16.59 12.93
N VAL A 67 1.67 16.69 12.01
CA VAL A 67 1.70 17.75 10.98
C VAL A 67 1.00 17.28 9.70
N LEU A 68 1.24 16.04 9.30
CA LEU A 68 0.81 15.46 8.03
C LEU A 68 -0.71 15.22 7.97
N PHE A 69 -1.30 14.85 9.11
CA PHE A 69 -2.73 14.59 9.25
C PHE A 69 -3.48 15.73 9.93
N TRP A 70 -2.81 16.84 10.22
CA TRP A 70 -3.51 18.05 10.62
C TRP A 70 -4.35 18.60 9.48
N ASP A 71 -5.48 19.20 9.82
CA ASP A 71 -6.41 19.80 8.87
C ASP A 71 -6.42 21.33 9.04
N PRO A 72 -5.64 22.06 8.23
CA PRO A 72 -5.65 23.51 8.22
C PRO A 72 -6.97 24.11 7.73
N PHE A 73 -7.73 23.37 6.94
CA PHE A 73 -8.91 23.90 6.24
C PHE A 73 -10.11 23.97 7.18
N SER A 74 -10.24 22.99 8.08
CA SER A 74 -11.21 23.04 9.18
C SER A 74 -10.82 24.13 10.20
N ALA A 75 -9.54 24.23 10.58
CA ALA A 75 -9.05 25.27 11.50
C ALA A 75 -9.21 26.69 10.95
N ALA A 76 -9.09 26.87 9.63
CA ALA A 76 -9.31 28.14 8.94
C ALA A 76 -10.81 28.45 8.69
N GLY A 77 -11.73 27.55 9.06
CA GLY A 77 -13.17 27.74 8.88
C GLY A 77 -13.63 27.66 7.43
N VAL A 78 -12.87 27.00 6.55
CA VAL A 78 -13.16 26.90 5.11
C VAL A 78 -14.28 25.89 4.84
N TYR A 79 -14.39 24.84 5.66
CA TYR A 79 -15.43 23.81 5.54
C TYR A 79 -15.69 23.15 6.91
N ASP A 80 -16.86 22.54 7.08
CA ASP A 80 -17.20 21.75 8.26
C ASP A 80 -16.83 20.27 8.03
N SER A 81 -16.10 19.69 8.99
CA SER A 81 -15.67 18.29 8.94
C SER A 81 -16.69 17.32 9.55
N THR A 82 -17.80 17.79 10.14
CA THR A 82 -18.86 16.92 10.68
C THR A 82 -19.68 16.26 9.58
N VAL A 83 -19.95 14.96 9.73
CA VAL A 83 -20.78 14.18 8.82
C VAL A 83 -22.24 14.31 9.27
N TYR A 84 -23.13 14.55 8.32
CA TYR A 84 -24.58 14.62 8.57
C TYR A 84 -25.28 13.37 8.01
N ASP A 85 -26.32 12.91 8.69
CA ASP A 85 -27.19 11.83 8.22
C ASP A 85 -28.13 12.29 7.09
N GLU A 86 -28.93 11.36 6.55
CA GLU A 86 -29.88 11.65 5.47
C GLU A 86 -30.99 12.62 5.90
N GLU A 87 -31.24 12.77 7.20
CA GLU A 87 -32.19 13.72 7.78
C GLU A 87 -31.59 15.09 8.12
N GLY A 88 -30.28 15.28 7.92
CA GLY A 88 -29.56 16.53 8.17
C GLY A 88 -29.15 16.75 9.62
N ASN A 89 -29.23 15.74 10.49
CA ASN A 89 -28.67 15.78 11.84
C ASN A 89 -27.21 15.36 11.84
N ILE A 90 -26.46 15.75 12.87
CA ILE A 90 -25.08 15.32 13.03
C ILE A 90 -25.03 13.80 13.26
N ALA A 91 -24.24 13.10 12.44
CA ALA A 91 -24.07 11.66 12.54
C ALA A 91 -23.23 11.33 13.78
N TYR A 92 -23.79 10.50 14.65
CA TYR A 92 -23.11 10.00 15.84
C TYR A 92 -22.62 8.57 15.58
N ASP A 93 -21.44 8.25 16.12
CA ASP A 93 -20.99 6.87 16.23
C ASP A 93 -21.85 6.10 17.25
N ASP A 94 -21.72 4.78 17.29
CA ASP A 94 -22.41 3.91 18.25
C ASP A 94 -22.08 4.25 19.74
N SER A 95 -21.10 5.13 19.98
CA SER A 95 -20.64 5.61 21.29
C SER A 95 -21.12 7.03 21.61
N GLY A 96 -21.90 7.68 20.73
CA GLY A 96 -22.43 9.04 20.91
C GLY A 96 -21.45 10.18 20.57
N ASN A 97 -20.32 9.91 19.92
CA ASN A 97 -19.42 10.94 19.41
C ASN A 97 -19.78 11.36 18.00
N VAL A 98 -19.54 12.62 17.65
CA VAL A 98 -19.74 13.10 16.27
C VAL A 98 -18.74 12.45 15.31
N ILE A 99 -19.25 11.90 14.22
CA ILE A 99 -18.41 11.38 13.14
C ILE A 99 -17.84 12.58 12.37
N THR A 100 -16.51 12.69 12.34
CA THR A 100 -15.80 13.73 11.60
C THR A 100 -14.93 13.12 10.51
N SER A 101 -14.91 13.75 9.34
CA SER A 101 -14.06 13.36 8.20
C SER A 101 -13.13 14.51 7.82
N PRO A 102 -11.97 14.65 8.50
CA PRO A 102 -11.03 15.73 8.23
C PRO A 102 -10.27 15.50 6.92
N ILE A 103 -10.11 16.56 6.13
CA ILE A 103 -9.26 16.62 4.95
C ILE A 103 -7.81 16.70 5.43
N ARG A 104 -7.07 15.61 5.25
CA ARG A 104 -5.68 15.51 5.67
C ARG A 104 -4.79 16.38 4.78
N LEU A 105 -3.97 17.25 5.38
CA LEU A 105 -3.04 18.14 4.67
C LEU A 105 -2.18 17.41 3.61
N VAL A 106 -1.71 16.21 3.92
CA VAL A 106 -0.91 15.39 2.98
C VAL A 106 -1.60 15.11 1.65
N VAL A 107 -2.90 14.86 1.67
CA VAL A 107 -3.65 14.52 0.45
C VAL A 107 -3.70 15.75 -0.46
N VAL A 108 -4.00 16.91 0.13
CA VAL A 108 -4.03 18.18 -0.60
C VAL A 108 -2.65 18.50 -1.16
N TRP A 109 -1.60 18.36 -0.35
CA TRP A 109 -0.22 18.60 -0.77
C TRP A 109 0.20 17.70 -1.95
N LEU A 110 -0.12 16.40 -1.89
CA LEU A 110 0.19 15.45 -2.94
C LEU A 110 -0.56 15.77 -4.24
N ILE A 111 -1.85 16.11 -4.16
CA ILE A 111 -2.64 16.49 -5.34
C ILE A 111 -2.10 17.78 -5.96
N CYS A 112 -1.77 18.79 -5.16
CA CYS A 112 -1.15 20.02 -5.64
C CYS A 112 0.18 19.75 -6.34
N GLY A 113 1.04 18.91 -5.75
CA GLY A 113 2.30 18.49 -6.35
C GLY A 113 2.07 17.74 -7.68
N ALA A 114 1.17 16.76 -7.70
CA ALA A 114 0.83 15.99 -8.89
C ALA A 114 0.31 16.88 -10.02
N LEU A 115 -0.59 17.82 -9.72
CA LEU A 115 -1.12 18.76 -10.69
C LEU A 115 -0.03 19.71 -11.20
N PHE A 116 0.78 20.27 -10.30
CA PHE A 116 1.90 21.14 -10.64
C PHE A 116 2.89 20.44 -11.59
N PHE A 117 3.34 19.24 -11.25
CA PHE A 117 4.25 18.47 -12.10
C PHE A 117 3.59 18.06 -13.43
N THR A 118 2.31 17.70 -13.42
CA THR A 118 1.59 17.32 -14.64
C THR A 118 1.49 18.49 -15.62
N VAL A 119 1.18 19.70 -15.14
CA VAL A 119 1.10 20.92 -15.96
C VAL A 119 2.49 21.36 -16.40
N PHE A 120 3.46 21.38 -15.48
CA PHE A 120 4.84 21.78 -15.78
C PHE A 120 5.49 20.88 -16.84
N MET A 121 5.27 19.57 -16.76
CA MET A 121 5.75 18.61 -17.75
C MET A 121 4.88 18.53 -19.02
N ARG A 122 3.89 19.42 -19.19
CA ARG A 122 3.00 19.51 -20.37
C ARG A 122 2.31 18.17 -20.69
N PHE A 123 1.76 17.49 -19.68
CA PHE A 123 1.08 16.20 -19.82
C PHE A 123 1.97 15.08 -20.41
N ILE A 124 3.25 15.06 -20.04
CA ILE A 124 4.17 13.99 -20.46
C ILE A 124 3.69 12.59 -20.05
N ASN A 125 2.95 12.46 -18.94
CA ASN A 125 2.39 11.18 -18.49
C ASN A 125 1.58 10.48 -19.59
N ILE A 126 0.82 11.25 -20.39
CA ILE A 126 -0.01 10.72 -21.48
C ILE A 126 0.80 10.63 -22.79
N ARG A 127 1.53 11.68 -23.14
CA ARG A 127 2.25 11.76 -24.43
C ARG A 127 3.48 10.83 -24.47
N GLY A 128 4.17 10.68 -23.35
CA GLY A 128 5.37 9.87 -23.17
C GLY A 128 5.10 8.37 -23.09
N PHE A 129 3.86 7.95 -22.82
CA PHE A 129 3.50 6.54 -22.68
C PHE A 129 3.86 5.73 -23.93
N LYS A 130 3.54 6.23 -25.13
CA LYS A 130 3.90 5.56 -26.39
C LYS A 130 5.42 5.42 -26.56
N HIS A 131 6.16 6.47 -26.21
CA HIS A 131 7.63 6.48 -26.30
C HIS A 131 8.26 5.52 -25.28
N ALA A 132 7.75 5.47 -24.05
CA ALA A 132 8.20 4.55 -23.01
C ALA A 132 8.00 3.09 -23.43
N ILE A 133 6.83 2.75 -24.01
CA ILE A 133 6.57 1.40 -24.53
C ILE A 133 7.55 1.04 -25.67
N ASP A 134 7.91 2.00 -26.52
CA ASP A 134 8.85 1.77 -27.61
C ASP A 134 10.29 1.54 -27.11
N ILE A 135 10.69 2.22 -26.03
CA ILE A 135 11.95 2.00 -25.32
C ILE A 135 11.99 0.61 -24.69
N VAL A 136 10.94 0.23 -23.94
CA VAL A 136 10.88 -1.07 -23.26
C VAL A 136 10.86 -2.25 -24.25
N ARG A 137 10.34 -2.03 -25.47
CA ARG A 137 10.36 -3.01 -26.58
C ARG A 137 11.72 -3.14 -27.28
N GLY A 138 12.71 -2.34 -26.90
CA GLY A 138 14.07 -2.40 -27.44
C GLY A 138 14.26 -1.73 -28.79
N ARG A 139 13.33 -0.85 -29.23
CA ARG A 139 13.48 -0.11 -30.50
C ARG A 139 14.57 0.97 -30.46
N TYR A 140 15.05 1.33 -29.26
CA TYR A 140 16.09 2.32 -29.02
C TYR A 140 17.30 1.74 -28.26
N ASP A 141 17.42 0.41 -28.18
CA ASP A 141 18.59 -0.23 -27.57
C ASP A 141 19.76 -0.22 -28.57
N ASP A 142 20.77 0.62 -28.33
CA ASP A 142 22.01 0.62 -29.11
C ASP A 142 22.97 -0.44 -28.52
N PRO A 143 23.43 -1.42 -29.31
CA PRO A 143 24.32 -2.49 -28.83
C PRO A 143 25.70 -2.01 -28.35
N ASN A 144 26.07 -0.73 -28.57
CA ASN A 144 27.33 -0.15 -28.11
C ASN A 144 27.24 0.57 -26.75
N HIS A 145 26.06 0.70 -26.15
CA HIS A 145 25.89 1.33 -24.83
C HIS A 145 26.04 0.32 -23.69
N LYS A 146 26.89 0.62 -22.70
CA LYS A 146 27.08 -0.18 -21.48
C LYS A 146 25.87 -0.04 -20.54
N GLY A 147 24.84 -0.84 -20.75
CA GLY A 147 23.77 -1.06 -19.76
C GLY A 147 24.03 -2.35 -18.97
N GLU A 148 24.03 -2.29 -17.64
CA GLU A 148 24.20 -3.49 -16.77
C GLU A 148 22.94 -4.36 -16.74
N VAL A 149 21.77 -3.79 -17.03
CA VAL A 149 20.46 -4.44 -17.10
C VAL A 149 19.66 -3.87 -18.26
N SER A 150 18.77 -4.67 -18.87
CA SER A 150 17.89 -4.18 -19.93
C SER A 150 16.81 -3.24 -19.40
N HIS A 151 16.30 -2.34 -20.24
CA HIS A 151 15.19 -1.44 -19.89
C HIS A 151 13.97 -2.21 -19.35
N PHE A 152 13.66 -3.38 -19.90
CA PHE A 152 12.59 -4.24 -19.43
C PHE A 152 12.89 -4.88 -18.06
N GLN A 153 14.14 -5.28 -17.82
CA GLN A 153 14.54 -5.82 -16.51
C GLN A 153 14.46 -4.74 -15.43
N ALA A 154 14.96 -3.53 -15.70
CA ALA A 154 14.85 -2.41 -14.77
C ALA A 154 13.38 -2.07 -14.46
N LEU A 155 12.52 -2.02 -15.48
CA LEU A 155 11.07 -1.83 -15.31
C LEU A 155 10.45 -2.94 -14.45
N THR A 156 10.79 -4.20 -14.72
CA THR A 156 10.25 -5.35 -13.97
C THR A 156 10.68 -5.31 -12.51
N THR A 157 11.93 -4.93 -12.22
CA THR A 157 12.41 -4.73 -10.85
C THR A 157 11.65 -3.61 -10.14
N ALA A 158 11.44 -2.47 -10.81
CA ALA A 158 10.66 -1.37 -10.25
C ALA A 158 9.19 -1.76 -10.00
N LEU A 159 8.55 -2.42 -10.96
CA LEU A 159 7.17 -2.90 -10.84
C LEU A 159 7.01 -3.93 -9.73
N SER A 160 8.00 -4.82 -9.54
CA SER A 160 7.98 -5.79 -8.44
C SER A 160 8.10 -5.10 -7.08
N ALA A 161 8.75 -3.94 -6.99
CA ALA A 161 8.83 -3.17 -5.75
C ALA A 161 7.50 -2.45 -5.46
N THR A 162 6.75 -2.07 -6.49
CA THR A 162 5.50 -1.30 -6.33
C THR A 162 4.24 -2.14 -6.36
N VAL A 163 4.25 -3.36 -6.93
CA VAL A 163 3.07 -4.23 -7.04
C VAL A 163 3.23 -5.42 -6.09
N GLY A 164 2.51 -5.39 -4.97
CA GLY A 164 2.49 -6.46 -3.98
C GLY A 164 1.08 -6.80 -3.47
N LEU A 165 0.96 -7.88 -2.70
CA LEU A 165 -0.30 -8.30 -2.07
C LEU A 165 -0.95 -7.17 -1.25
N GLY A 166 -0.13 -6.33 -0.60
CA GLY A 166 -0.60 -5.17 0.16
C GLY A 166 -1.34 -4.14 -0.70
N ASN A 167 -0.89 -3.87 -1.93
CA ASN A 167 -1.58 -2.94 -2.82
C ASN A 167 -2.95 -3.51 -3.23
N ILE A 168 -3.01 -4.80 -3.58
CA ILE A 168 -4.27 -5.47 -3.93
C ILE A 168 -5.25 -5.46 -2.75
N ALA A 169 -4.78 -5.78 -1.53
CA ALA A 169 -5.59 -5.75 -0.32
C ALA A 169 -6.09 -4.33 0.01
N SER A 170 -5.24 -3.32 -0.12
CA SER A 170 -5.62 -1.92 0.14
C SER A 170 -6.68 -1.41 -0.86
N VAL A 171 -6.59 -1.81 -2.14
CA VAL A 171 -7.60 -1.50 -3.15
C VAL A 171 -8.94 -2.13 -2.78
N ALA A 172 -8.94 -3.39 -2.32
CA ALA A 172 -10.15 -4.07 -1.89
C ALA A 172 -10.83 -3.33 -0.71
N ILE A 173 -10.05 -2.93 0.30
CA ILE A 173 -10.53 -2.16 1.44
C ILE A 173 -11.10 -0.81 0.99
N ALA A 174 -10.41 -0.11 0.07
CA ALA A 174 -10.86 1.18 -0.45
C ALA A 174 -12.20 1.08 -1.20
N ILE A 175 -12.43 0.02 -1.96
CA ILE A 175 -13.70 -0.19 -2.66
C ILE A 175 -14.83 -0.58 -1.69
N VAL A 176 -14.53 -1.41 -0.69
CA VAL A 176 -15.52 -1.80 0.34
C VAL A 176 -16.01 -0.59 1.12
N ILE A 177 -15.10 0.31 1.50
CA ILE A 177 -15.42 1.49 2.32
C ILE A 177 -15.93 2.64 1.44
N GLY A 178 -15.31 2.88 0.28
CA GLY A 178 -15.60 4.02 -0.60
C GLY A 178 -16.64 3.75 -1.70
N GLY A 179 -17.13 2.51 -1.81
CA GLY A 179 -18.07 2.10 -2.84
C GLY A 179 -17.46 2.02 -4.25
N PRO A 180 -18.28 1.76 -5.28
CA PRO A 180 -17.81 1.55 -6.66
C PRO A 180 -17.14 2.79 -7.28
N GLY A 181 -17.41 3.98 -6.75
CA GLY A 181 -16.79 5.23 -7.20
C GLY A 181 -15.30 5.33 -6.85
N ALA A 182 -14.81 4.59 -5.86
CA ALA A 182 -13.40 4.60 -5.45
C ALA A 182 -12.45 4.19 -6.59
N THR A 183 -12.85 3.22 -7.41
CA THR A 183 -12.06 2.74 -8.56
C THR A 183 -11.85 3.83 -9.61
N PHE A 184 -12.85 4.67 -9.86
CA PHE A 184 -12.72 5.79 -10.80
C PHE A 184 -11.64 6.76 -10.34
N TRP A 185 -11.66 7.15 -9.07
CA TRP A 185 -10.67 8.06 -8.49
C TRP A 185 -9.27 7.46 -8.43
N MET A 186 -9.15 6.15 -8.19
CA MET A 186 -7.86 5.45 -8.24
C MET A 186 -7.25 5.44 -9.65
N ILE A 187 -8.05 5.26 -10.71
CA ILE A 187 -7.57 5.31 -12.10
C ILE A 187 -7.16 6.74 -12.48
N LEU A 188 -7.85 7.75 -11.96
CA LEU A 188 -7.50 9.15 -12.23
C LEU A 188 -6.24 9.60 -11.49
N ALA A 189 -6.02 9.09 -10.27
CA ALA A 189 -4.89 9.44 -9.44
C ALA A 189 -3.60 8.63 -9.76
N GLY A 190 -3.73 7.46 -10.39
CA GLY A 190 -2.61 6.60 -10.80
C GLY A 190 -2.10 6.91 -12.20
#